data_AF-A0A212EXX7-F1
#
_entry.id   AF-A0A212EXX7-F1
#
_cell.length_a   1.000
_cell.length_b   1.000
_cell.length_c   1.000
_cell.angle_alpha   90.00
_cell.angle_beta   90.00
_cell.angle_gamma   90.00
#
_symmetry.space_group_name_H-M   'P 1'
#
loop_
_entity.id
_entity.type
_entity.pdbx_description
1 polymer ?
#
loop_
_entity_poly.entity_id
_entity_poly.type
_entity_poly.pdbx_seq_one_letter_code
_entity_poly.pdbx_strand_id
1 'polypeptide(L)'
;MQYGIERFFLLSYCLACCWPGLGAKSNLRIVKQWTELQFAFPSEEARIKALANKYYVPGDSVPIDVDVQHRSGAQKSRIFVTIPRFDVGRPVTLGTVGDDGLISGYPDYSWHDNQGRNCEGITSVFRVATDSCQRLWVMDAGKIGDDQVCPPQLLAFDLNSDQLIYRHKVPSENYIATSLFITPVVDVRGSGPDDCADTFVYVADVSGFGLLVVDVARDRSWRVTHRYFFPYPSHGRFTIDGESFDLMDGVLGMALSPYMPGSDRFLYFHSLASTTENVVRTSVLRNDSFIRDSNANPYSINEFPEERPNQSAAEAMDNNGVLYFGLMEPPGVFCWNSATEFSPNNFHQIAIDKETLQFSSGMKVVNNLKGEQELWVLTSSFQRVMTGTLSSDRVNFRIHAEKIPTLLGHTACLTHPKDRYTNYQADRISPHKAKYYQYKYGAVAFL
;
A
#
# COMPACT_ATOMS: atom_id res chain seq x y z
N MET A 1 16.36 -41.41 -62.85
CA MET A 1 17.17 -42.00 -61.76
C MET A 1 16.82 -41.21 -60.50
N GLN A 2 15.75 -41.50 -59.77
CA GLN A 2 15.34 -42.74 -59.09
C GLN A 2 16.18 -43.04 -57.82
N TYR A 3 15.47 -43.02 -56.68
CA TYR A 3 15.79 -43.50 -55.32
C TYR A 3 16.89 -42.74 -54.56
N GLY A 4 16.79 -42.37 -53.28
CA GLY A 4 15.96 -42.70 -52.12
C GLY A 4 16.85 -42.34 -50.91
N ILE A 5 16.38 -41.81 -49.79
CA ILE A 5 15.85 -42.60 -48.67
C ILE A 5 15.30 -41.60 -47.65
N GLU A 6 14.00 -41.74 -47.42
CA GLU A 6 13.28 -41.31 -46.23
C GLU A 6 13.79 -42.09 -45.01
N ARG A 7 14.00 -41.39 -43.89
CA ARG A 7 13.85 -41.89 -42.50
C ARG A 7 14.45 -40.84 -41.57
N PHE A 8 13.65 -39.91 -41.03
CA PHE A 8 13.85 -39.24 -39.73
C PHE A 8 12.82 -38.11 -39.49
N PHE A 9 11.52 -38.30 -39.78
CA PHE A 9 10.53 -37.24 -39.49
C PHE A 9 9.18 -37.79 -39.03
N LEU A 10 9.15 -38.75 -38.10
CA LEU A 10 7.87 -39.25 -37.55
C LEU A 10 7.91 -39.60 -36.05
N LEU A 11 8.75 -38.90 -35.26
CA LEU A 11 8.79 -39.09 -33.79
C LEU A 11 8.83 -37.79 -32.98
N SER A 12 8.53 -36.64 -33.59
CA SER A 12 8.47 -35.34 -32.87
C SER A 12 7.04 -34.80 -32.66
N TYR A 13 6.00 -35.45 -33.19
CA TYR A 13 4.65 -34.87 -33.26
C TYR A 13 3.65 -35.40 -32.22
N CYS A 14 4.09 -36.18 -31.23
CA CYS A 14 3.20 -36.74 -30.20
C CYS A 14 3.57 -36.38 -28.74
N LEU A 15 4.51 -35.46 -28.52
CA LEU A 15 4.85 -34.96 -27.18
C LEU A 15 4.35 -33.53 -26.91
N ALA A 16 3.71 -32.86 -27.88
CA ALA A 16 3.27 -31.47 -27.74
C ALA A 16 1.85 -31.29 -27.16
N CYS A 17 1.07 -32.36 -26.96
CA CYS A 17 -0.33 -32.27 -26.50
C CYS A 17 -0.55 -32.64 -25.03
N CYS A 18 0.51 -32.86 -24.25
CA CYS A 18 0.42 -33.25 -22.83
C CYS A 18 1.42 -32.52 -21.93
N TRP A 19 1.82 -31.29 -22.28
CA TRP A 19 2.24 -30.36 -21.24
C TRP A 19 1.00 -29.64 -20.74
N PRO A 20 0.47 -29.95 -19.53
CA PRO A 20 -0.14 -28.88 -18.77
C PRO A 20 0.95 -27.82 -18.68
N GLY A 21 0.71 -26.65 -19.29
CA GLY A 21 1.57 -25.52 -19.03
C GLY A 21 1.75 -25.44 -17.52
N LEU A 22 2.99 -25.55 -17.05
CA LEU A 22 3.34 -25.11 -15.70
C LEU A 22 3.19 -23.58 -15.68
N GLY A 23 1.97 -23.10 -15.89
CA GLY A 23 1.55 -21.81 -15.36
C GLY A 23 1.60 -22.00 -13.86
N ALA A 24 2.47 -21.25 -13.19
CA ALA A 24 2.46 -21.17 -11.74
C ALA A 24 1.01 -20.93 -11.31
N LYS A 25 0.42 -21.85 -10.54
CA LYS A 25 -0.90 -21.62 -9.95
C LYS A 25 -0.72 -20.46 -8.99
N SER A 26 -1.15 -19.26 -9.39
CA SER A 26 -1.30 -18.15 -8.46
C SER A 26 -2.36 -18.57 -7.45
N ASN A 27 -2.00 -18.59 -6.16
CA ASN A 27 -2.96 -18.83 -5.08
C ASN A 27 -3.88 -17.63 -4.84
N LEU A 28 -3.63 -16.50 -5.53
CA LEU A 28 -4.46 -15.30 -5.47
C LEU A 28 -5.47 -15.31 -6.61
N ARG A 29 -6.76 -15.21 -6.26
CA ARG A 29 -7.86 -15.13 -7.24
C ARG A 29 -7.98 -13.71 -7.78
N ILE A 30 -8.21 -13.56 -9.08
CA ILE A 30 -8.56 -12.28 -9.70
C ILE A 30 -10.03 -11.96 -9.39
N VAL A 31 -10.28 -10.83 -8.74
CA VAL A 31 -11.62 -10.33 -8.40
C VAL A 31 -12.15 -9.41 -9.50
N LYS A 32 -11.29 -8.49 -9.97
CA LYS A 32 -11.57 -7.54 -11.05
C LYS A 32 -10.31 -7.27 -11.85
N GLN A 33 -10.49 -6.91 -13.12
CA GLN A 33 -9.38 -6.56 -13.99
C GLN A 33 -9.82 -5.59 -15.08
N TRP A 34 -8.88 -4.77 -15.55
CA TRP A 34 -9.13 -3.73 -16.54
C TRP A 34 -7.99 -3.63 -17.53
N THR A 35 -8.33 -3.41 -18.80
CA THR A 35 -7.41 -2.84 -19.78
C THR A 35 -7.28 -1.34 -19.53
N GLU A 36 -8.42 -0.67 -19.35
CA GLU A 36 -8.57 0.74 -18.98
C GLU A 36 -9.70 0.91 -17.96
N LEU A 37 -9.59 1.92 -17.11
CA LEU A 37 -10.64 2.23 -16.14
C LEU A 37 -11.82 2.95 -16.79
N GLN A 38 -13.03 2.54 -16.38
CA GLN A 38 -14.29 3.14 -16.81
C GLN A 38 -15.07 3.65 -15.60
N PHE A 39 -15.78 4.76 -15.80
CA PHE A 39 -16.41 5.51 -14.70
C PHE A 39 -17.92 5.65 -14.90
N ALA A 40 -18.66 5.49 -13.81
CA ALA A 40 -20.07 5.81 -13.76
C ALA A 40 -20.24 7.30 -13.40
N PHE A 41 -20.76 8.08 -14.35
CA PHE A 41 -21.10 9.49 -14.14
C PHE A 41 -22.56 9.61 -13.66
N PRO A 42 -22.89 10.63 -12.85
CA PRO A 42 -24.27 10.82 -12.37
C PRO A 42 -25.26 11.16 -13.48
N SER A 43 -24.77 11.66 -14.62
CA SER A 43 -25.57 12.00 -15.80
C SER A 43 -24.69 12.05 -17.04
N GLU A 44 -25.30 11.95 -18.23
CA GLU A 44 -24.58 12.09 -19.49
C GLU A 44 -24.02 13.52 -19.65
N GLU A 45 -24.74 14.53 -19.14
CA GLU A 45 -24.27 15.91 -19.10
C GLU A 45 -22.99 16.06 -18.26
N ALA A 46 -22.91 15.39 -17.11
CA ALA A 46 -21.70 15.38 -16.28
C ALA A 46 -20.53 14.72 -17.03
N ARG A 47 -20.78 13.61 -17.75
CA ARG A 47 -19.78 12.94 -18.58
C ARG A 47 -19.27 13.83 -19.71
N ILE A 48 -20.17 14.46 -20.46
CA ILE A 48 -19.83 15.38 -21.56
C ILE A 48 -19.04 16.58 -21.02
N LYS A 49 -19.46 17.15 -19.89
CA LYS A 49 -18.73 18.24 -19.22
C LYS A 49 -17.33 17.81 -18.82
N ALA A 50 -17.17 16.60 -18.26
CA ALA A 50 -15.86 16.10 -17.85
C ALA A 50 -14.91 15.90 -19.04
N LEU A 51 -15.41 15.36 -20.15
CA LEU A 51 -14.65 15.20 -21.39
C LEU A 51 -14.28 16.56 -22.00
N ALA A 52 -15.24 17.48 -22.11
CA ALA A 52 -15.04 18.80 -22.70
C ALA A 52 -14.00 19.65 -21.92
N ASN A 53 -13.98 19.51 -20.58
CA ASN A 53 -13.03 20.23 -19.72
C ASN A 53 -11.74 19.46 -19.43
N LYS A 54 -11.53 18.28 -20.05
CA LYS A 54 -10.39 17.38 -19.76
C LYS A 54 -10.29 16.96 -18.28
N TYR A 55 -11.41 16.94 -17.56
CA TYR A 55 -11.50 16.32 -16.24
C TYR A 55 -11.53 14.79 -16.34
N TYR A 56 -11.91 14.29 -17.51
CA TYR A 56 -11.77 12.89 -17.88
C TYR A 56 -11.05 12.78 -19.21
N VAL A 57 -9.92 12.08 -19.20
CA VAL A 57 -9.22 11.61 -20.40
C VAL A 57 -9.19 10.08 -20.33
N PRO A 58 -9.92 9.39 -21.22
CA PRO A 58 -9.89 7.92 -21.28
C PRO A 58 -8.46 7.40 -21.44
N GLY A 59 -8.13 6.32 -20.74
CA GLY A 59 -6.79 5.71 -20.74
C GLY A 59 -5.82 6.24 -19.66
N ASP A 60 -5.97 7.49 -19.18
CA ASP A 60 -4.98 8.12 -18.27
C ASP A 60 -5.11 7.72 -16.80
N SER A 61 -6.20 7.04 -16.44
CA SER A 61 -6.52 6.69 -15.05
C SER A 61 -5.82 5.41 -14.62
N VAL A 62 -4.95 5.51 -13.61
CA VAL A 62 -4.17 4.41 -13.06
C VAL A 62 -4.59 4.18 -11.60
N PRO A 63 -5.11 3.00 -11.26
CA PRO A 63 -5.46 2.69 -9.87
C PRO A 63 -4.20 2.28 -9.08
N ILE A 64 -4.14 2.67 -7.80
CA ILE A 64 -2.94 2.47 -6.96
C ILE A 64 -3.23 1.69 -5.69
N ASP A 65 -4.43 1.77 -5.12
CA ASP A 65 -4.79 1.05 -3.90
C ASP A 65 -6.17 0.39 -3.98
N VAL A 66 -6.37 -0.60 -3.12
CA VAL A 66 -7.65 -1.26 -2.89
C VAL A 66 -7.92 -1.29 -1.40
N ASP A 67 -9.18 -1.20 -1.01
CA ASP A 67 -9.66 -1.56 0.32
C ASP A 67 -11.08 -2.11 0.22
N VAL A 68 -11.57 -2.81 1.25
CA VAL A 68 -12.86 -3.51 1.20
C VAL A 68 -13.63 -3.33 2.49
N GLN A 69 -14.90 -2.94 2.35
CA GLN A 69 -15.88 -3.03 3.41
C GLN A 69 -16.82 -4.19 3.13
N HIS A 70 -16.76 -5.22 3.97
CA HIS A 70 -17.79 -6.25 3.99
C HIS A 70 -19.02 -5.75 4.76
N ARG A 71 -20.21 -5.90 4.16
CA ARG A 71 -21.48 -5.42 4.73
C ARG A 71 -22.42 -6.58 5.00
N SER A 72 -23.15 -6.52 6.11
CA SER A 72 -24.08 -7.57 6.55
C SER A 72 -25.44 -7.49 5.84
N GLY A 73 -26.20 -8.58 5.90
CA GLY A 73 -27.55 -8.65 5.34
C GLY A 73 -27.55 -8.81 3.82
N ALA A 74 -28.47 -8.12 3.13
CA ALA A 74 -28.59 -8.17 1.67
C ALA A 74 -27.62 -7.22 0.93
N GLN A 75 -26.85 -6.42 1.66
CA GLN A 75 -25.91 -5.47 1.08
C GLN A 75 -24.66 -6.22 0.57
N LYS A 76 -24.23 -5.89 -0.65
CA LYS A 76 -22.99 -6.43 -1.22
C LYS A 76 -21.78 -5.80 -0.54
N SER A 77 -20.66 -6.52 -0.44
CA SER A 77 -19.37 -5.93 -0.07
C SER A 77 -19.03 -4.76 -1.02
N ARG A 78 -18.38 -3.74 -0.50
CA ARG A 78 -17.96 -2.56 -1.24
C ARG A 78 -16.45 -2.61 -1.41
N ILE A 79 -15.98 -2.57 -2.66
CA ILE A 79 -14.55 -2.54 -2.99
C ILE A 79 -14.20 -1.09 -3.33
N PHE A 80 -13.32 -0.50 -2.57
CA PHE A 80 -12.76 0.83 -2.82
C PHE A 80 -11.55 0.73 -3.74
N VAL A 81 -11.38 1.74 -4.58
CA VAL A 81 -10.18 1.92 -5.43
C VAL A 81 -9.78 3.39 -5.41
N THR A 82 -8.48 3.63 -5.34
CA THR A 82 -7.90 4.98 -5.42
C THR A 82 -7.20 5.18 -6.76
N ILE A 83 -7.34 6.38 -7.30
CA ILE A 83 -6.87 6.76 -8.63
C ILE A 83 -6.27 8.16 -8.50
N PRO A 84 -5.00 8.27 -8.07
CA PRO A 84 -4.40 9.57 -7.83
C PRO A 84 -4.34 10.39 -9.12
N ARG A 85 -4.49 11.70 -8.98
CA ARG A 85 -4.36 12.65 -10.08
C ARG A 85 -2.88 12.93 -10.36
N PHE A 86 -2.19 11.96 -10.96
CA PHE A 86 -0.80 12.13 -11.45
C PHE A 86 -0.66 13.26 -12.49
N ASP A 87 -1.78 13.70 -13.07
CA ASP A 87 -1.99 14.88 -13.92
C ASP A 87 -3.53 15.10 -13.95
N VAL A 88 -4.02 16.03 -14.77
CA VAL A 88 -5.44 16.19 -15.11
C VAL A 88 -6.02 14.93 -15.78
N GLY A 89 -7.32 14.91 -16.05
CA GLY A 89 -7.96 13.80 -16.78
C GLY A 89 -8.50 12.64 -15.93
N ARG A 90 -8.45 12.75 -14.60
CA ARG A 90 -9.00 11.73 -13.68
C ARG A 90 -10.31 12.24 -13.05
N PRO A 91 -11.47 11.70 -13.45
CA PRO A 91 -12.77 12.22 -13.02
C PRO A 91 -13.06 11.90 -11.56
N VAL A 92 -12.55 10.78 -11.05
CA VAL A 92 -12.73 10.27 -9.69
C VAL A 92 -11.37 9.86 -9.17
N THR A 93 -11.02 10.29 -7.94
CA THR A 93 -9.77 9.88 -7.29
C THR A 93 -9.95 8.85 -6.17
N LEU A 94 -11.17 8.73 -5.66
CA LEU A 94 -11.59 7.68 -4.72
C LEU A 94 -12.98 7.22 -5.13
N GLY A 95 -13.12 5.92 -5.38
CA GLY A 95 -14.38 5.37 -5.84
C GLY A 95 -14.63 3.95 -5.37
N THR A 96 -15.82 3.45 -5.68
CA THR A 96 -16.22 2.07 -5.44
C THR A 96 -16.42 1.32 -6.75
N VAL A 97 -16.01 0.07 -6.80
CA VAL A 97 -16.08 -0.79 -7.99
C VAL A 97 -17.41 -1.55 -8.03
N GLY A 98 -18.15 -1.40 -9.13
CA GLY A 98 -19.38 -2.14 -9.43
C GLY A 98 -19.14 -3.57 -9.91
N ASP A 99 -20.21 -4.36 -9.99
CA ASP A 99 -20.14 -5.73 -10.53
C ASP A 99 -19.77 -5.76 -12.02
N ASP A 100 -20.14 -4.71 -12.75
CA ASP A 100 -19.76 -4.46 -14.14
C ASP A 100 -18.30 -3.97 -14.30
N GLY A 101 -17.62 -3.66 -13.19
CA GLY A 101 -16.27 -3.08 -13.19
C GLY A 101 -16.24 -1.57 -13.36
N LEU A 102 -17.39 -0.88 -13.43
CA LEU A 102 -17.44 0.59 -13.45
C LEU A 102 -17.10 1.16 -12.08
N ILE A 103 -16.40 2.30 -12.07
CA ILE A 103 -16.02 3.02 -10.86
C ILE A 103 -16.97 4.18 -10.63
N SER A 104 -17.64 4.17 -9.49
CA SER A 104 -18.48 5.29 -9.02
C SER A 104 -17.70 6.13 -8.00
N GLY A 105 -17.80 7.46 -8.07
CA GLY A 105 -17.16 8.34 -7.08
C GLY A 105 -17.68 8.09 -5.67
N TYR A 106 -16.78 8.10 -4.67
CA TYR A 106 -17.12 7.97 -3.26
C TYR A 106 -16.87 9.29 -2.49
N PRO A 107 -17.76 9.68 -1.56
CA PRO A 107 -19.08 9.07 -1.31
C PRO A 107 -20.04 9.29 -2.49
N ASP A 108 -19.83 10.32 -3.29
CA ASP A 108 -20.47 10.55 -4.58
C ASP A 108 -19.58 11.40 -5.50
N TYR A 109 -20.01 11.62 -6.75
CA TYR A 109 -19.22 12.34 -7.76
C TYR A 109 -18.95 13.82 -7.43
N SER A 110 -19.81 14.48 -6.63
CA SER A 110 -19.65 15.91 -6.28
C SER A 110 -18.40 16.20 -5.46
N TRP A 111 -17.89 15.20 -4.74
CA TRP A 111 -16.61 15.32 -4.03
C TRP A 111 -15.41 15.44 -4.96
N HIS A 112 -15.56 15.04 -6.23
CA HIS A 112 -14.47 14.99 -7.22
C HIS A 112 -14.61 16.04 -8.32
N ASP A 113 -15.83 16.53 -8.59
CA ASP A 113 -16.17 17.36 -9.76
C ASP A 113 -15.48 18.74 -9.77
N ASN A 114 -15.06 19.22 -8.61
CA ASN A 114 -14.44 20.54 -8.43
C ASN A 114 -12.97 20.56 -8.91
N GLN A 115 -12.35 19.40 -9.13
CA GLN A 115 -10.99 19.28 -9.68
C GLN A 115 -9.95 20.11 -8.90
N GLY A 116 -10.05 20.12 -7.56
CA GLY A 116 -9.13 20.85 -6.69
C GLY A 116 -9.38 22.36 -6.58
N ARG A 117 -10.50 22.88 -7.12
CA ARG A 117 -10.76 24.34 -7.16
C ARG A 117 -11.27 24.94 -5.85
N ASN A 118 -11.87 24.14 -4.98
CA ASN A 118 -12.49 24.65 -3.73
C ASN A 118 -11.86 24.07 -2.46
N CYS A 119 -10.99 23.06 -2.57
CA CYS A 119 -10.34 22.38 -1.44
C CYS A 119 -11.28 21.82 -0.35
N GLU A 120 -12.59 21.78 -0.61
CA GLU A 120 -13.59 21.20 0.28
C GLU A 120 -13.97 19.77 -0.15
N GLY A 121 -13.78 19.43 -1.44
CA GLY A 121 -13.86 18.05 -1.92
C GLY A 121 -12.57 17.26 -1.71
N ILE A 122 -12.39 16.21 -2.54
CA ILE A 122 -11.20 15.35 -2.57
C ILE A 122 -10.38 15.70 -3.82
N THR A 123 -9.11 16.04 -3.63
CA THR A 123 -8.22 16.48 -4.72
C THR A 123 -7.52 15.30 -5.38
N SER A 124 -6.76 14.51 -4.63
CA SER A 124 -5.97 13.40 -5.16
C SER A 124 -5.60 12.42 -4.05
N VAL A 125 -6.10 11.18 -4.15
CA VAL A 125 -5.92 10.13 -3.15
C VAL A 125 -5.07 9.01 -3.72
N PHE A 126 -4.01 8.67 -3.00
CA PHE A 126 -3.12 7.58 -3.36
C PHE A 126 -3.51 6.27 -2.67
N ARG A 127 -3.67 6.29 -1.34
CA ARG A 127 -4.07 5.12 -0.56
C ARG A 127 -5.07 5.50 0.54
N VAL A 128 -5.83 4.51 0.96
CA VAL A 128 -6.83 4.63 2.04
C VAL A 128 -6.59 3.54 3.09
N ALA A 129 -7.22 3.69 4.25
CA ALA A 129 -7.20 2.69 5.29
C ALA A 129 -8.56 2.60 5.99
N THR A 130 -9.15 1.42 5.99
CA THR A 130 -10.32 1.11 6.82
C THR A 130 -9.85 0.61 8.18
N ASP A 131 -10.44 1.14 9.25
CA ASP A 131 -10.12 0.71 10.61
C ASP A 131 -11.17 -0.25 11.21
N SER A 132 -10.88 -0.73 12.42
CA SER A 132 -11.77 -1.63 13.16
C SER A 132 -13.12 -1.01 13.54
N CYS A 133 -13.26 0.31 13.39
CA CYS A 133 -14.44 1.09 13.75
C CYS A 133 -15.32 1.41 12.55
N GLN A 134 -15.08 0.76 11.40
CA GLN A 134 -15.80 1.02 10.15
C GLN A 134 -15.65 2.49 9.69
N ARG A 135 -14.49 3.10 9.92
CA ARG A 135 -14.15 4.42 9.38
C ARG A 135 -13.19 4.24 8.21
N LEU A 136 -13.47 4.89 7.08
CA LEU A 136 -12.56 4.98 5.96
C LEU A 136 -11.71 6.24 6.07
N TRP A 137 -10.43 6.05 6.30
CA TRP A 137 -9.44 7.11 6.34
C TRP A 137 -8.87 7.36 4.95
N VAL A 138 -8.92 8.62 4.53
CA VAL A 138 -8.56 9.07 3.19
C VAL A 138 -7.50 10.15 3.31
N MET A 139 -6.29 9.87 2.83
CA MET A 139 -5.25 10.87 2.69
C MET A 139 -5.38 11.54 1.32
N ASP A 140 -5.84 12.80 1.31
CA ASP A 140 -5.85 13.65 0.14
C ASP A 140 -4.56 14.47 0.09
N ALA A 141 -3.70 14.19 -0.89
CA ALA A 141 -2.41 14.84 -1.05
C ALA A 141 -2.53 16.33 -1.45
N GLY A 142 -3.69 16.77 -1.95
CA GLY A 142 -3.89 18.14 -2.40
C GLY A 142 -3.10 18.51 -3.66
N LYS A 143 -2.54 17.54 -4.38
CA LYS A 143 -1.75 17.72 -5.60
C LYS A 143 -2.45 17.21 -6.86
N ILE A 144 -2.28 17.90 -7.98
CA ILE A 144 -2.63 17.43 -9.32
C ILE A 144 -1.37 17.53 -10.16
N GLY A 145 -0.81 16.40 -10.58
CA GLY A 145 0.57 16.36 -11.02
C GLY A 145 1.50 16.88 -9.94
N ASP A 146 2.41 17.77 -10.32
CA ASP A 146 3.36 18.39 -9.39
C ASP A 146 2.79 19.62 -8.66
N ASP A 147 1.63 20.12 -9.09
CA ASP A 147 1.05 21.35 -8.57
C ASP A 147 0.31 21.12 -7.24
N GLN A 148 0.73 21.82 -6.19
CA GLN A 148 0.00 21.87 -4.92
C GLN A 148 -1.21 22.82 -5.04
N VAL A 149 -2.37 22.27 -5.40
CA VAL A 149 -3.61 23.04 -5.59
C VAL A 149 -4.39 23.26 -4.29
N CYS A 150 -4.26 22.36 -3.33
CA CYS A 150 -4.89 22.43 -2.01
C CYS A 150 -3.91 22.00 -0.91
N PRO A 151 -4.06 22.45 0.35
CA PRO A 151 -3.32 21.85 1.46
C PRO A 151 -3.63 20.35 1.58
N PRO A 152 -2.64 19.50 1.93
CA PRO A 152 -2.91 18.11 2.23
C PRO A 152 -3.91 17.98 3.38
N GLN A 153 -4.77 16.97 3.33
CA GLN A 153 -5.77 16.76 4.37
C GLN A 153 -6.06 15.28 4.60
N LEU A 154 -6.29 14.94 5.86
CA LEU A 154 -6.76 13.63 6.28
C LEU A 154 -8.27 13.71 6.55
N LEU A 155 -9.03 12.87 5.87
CA LEU A 155 -10.48 12.75 6.03
C LEU A 155 -10.81 11.40 6.66
N ALA A 156 -11.88 11.33 7.46
CA ALA A 156 -12.49 10.06 7.84
C ALA A 156 -13.98 10.08 7.54
N PHE A 157 -14.45 9.04 6.87
CA PHE A 157 -15.87 8.82 6.58
C PHE A 157 -16.39 7.65 7.42
N ASP A 158 -17.56 7.80 8.04
CA ASP A 158 -18.28 6.66 8.61
C ASP A 158 -18.82 5.79 7.47
N LEU A 159 -18.39 4.54 7.40
CA LEU A 159 -18.76 3.64 6.31
C LEU A 159 -20.20 3.10 6.40
N ASN A 160 -20.91 3.38 7.50
CA ASN A 160 -22.32 3.02 7.64
C ASN A 160 -23.24 4.08 6.99
N SER A 161 -22.91 5.36 7.17
CA SER A 161 -23.70 6.49 6.66
C SER A 161 -23.08 7.21 5.44
N ASP A 162 -21.85 6.84 5.08
CA ASP A 162 -21.00 7.49 4.07
C ASP A 162 -20.78 8.99 4.34
N GLN A 163 -20.98 9.44 5.59
CA GLN A 163 -20.80 10.83 5.99
C GLN A 163 -19.36 11.11 6.43
N LEU A 164 -18.87 12.30 6.10
CA LEU A 164 -17.62 12.82 6.64
C LEU A 164 -17.79 13.06 8.15
N ILE A 165 -16.96 12.40 8.97
CA ILE A 165 -16.97 12.52 10.43
C ILE A 165 -15.72 13.20 10.99
N TYR A 166 -14.66 13.33 10.19
CA TYR A 166 -13.42 14.00 10.59
C TYR A 166 -12.71 14.61 9.39
N ARG A 167 -12.12 15.80 9.58
CA ARG A 167 -11.24 16.47 8.61
C ARG A 167 -10.12 17.17 9.36
N HIS A 168 -8.89 16.81 9.03
CA HIS A 168 -7.69 17.50 9.48
C HIS A 168 -6.94 18.08 8.28
N LYS A 169 -6.96 19.41 8.12
CA LYS A 169 -6.12 20.09 7.13
C LYS A 169 -4.72 20.19 7.73
N VAL A 170 -3.72 19.60 7.07
CA VAL A 170 -2.36 19.55 7.62
C VAL A 170 -1.80 20.97 7.70
N PRO A 171 -1.32 21.42 8.88
CA PRO A 171 -0.70 22.73 9.03
C PRO A 171 0.57 22.86 8.16
N SER A 172 0.82 24.06 7.62
CA SER A 172 1.95 24.32 6.71
C SER A 172 3.33 24.02 7.29
N GLU A 173 3.47 24.07 8.61
CA GLU A 173 4.68 23.73 9.35
C GLU A 173 4.97 22.21 9.39
N ASN A 174 3.98 21.39 9.05
CA ASN A 174 4.07 19.93 9.11
C ASN A 174 4.32 19.28 7.75
N TYR A 175 4.58 20.07 6.70
CA TYR A 175 5.00 19.57 5.40
C TYR A 175 5.92 20.56 4.70
N ILE A 176 6.68 20.06 3.73
CA ILE A 176 7.61 20.86 2.93
C ILE A 176 7.13 20.92 1.48
N ALA A 177 7.77 21.77 0.66
CA ALA A 177 7.36 21.96 -0.73
C ALA A 177 7.35 20.65 -1.54
N THR A 178 8.27 19.72 -1.25
CA THR A 178 8.34 18.42 -1.93
C THR A 178 7.43 17.36 -1.32
N SER A 179 6.77 17.61 -0.18
CA SER A 179 5.96 16.60 0.49
C SER A 179 4.87 16.03 -0.41
N LEU A 180 4.68 14.72 -0.34
CA LEU A 180 3.61 13.97 -0.99
C LEU A 180 3.17 12.85 -0.04
N PHE A 181 2.15 13.13 0.75
CA PHE A 181 1.58 12.18 1.71
C PHE A 181 0.67 11.18 1.00
N ILE A 182 1.02 9.89 1.01
CA ILE A 182 0.34 8.90 0.17
C ILE A 182 -0.19 7.67 0.88
N THR A 183 0.42 7.23 1.98
CA THR A 183 0.07 5.96 2.63
C THR A 183 -0.35 6.21 4.08
N PRO A 184 -1.65 6.25 4.40
CA PRO A 184 -2.11 6.29 5.78
C PRO A 184 -2.14 4.88 6.40
N VAL A 185 -1.73 4.78 7.66
CA VAL A 185 -1.92 3.60 8.53
C VAL A 185 -2.53 4.06 9.84
N VAL A 186 -3.60 3.39 10.27
CA VAL A 186 -4.46 3.83 11.38
C VAL A 186 -4.21 2.97 12.62
N ASP A 187 -3.74 3.60 13.69
CA ASP A 187 -3.54 2.99 15.01
C ASP A 187 -4.72 3.30 15.92
N VAL A 188 -5.74 2.43 15.90
CA VAL A 188 -6.82 2.45 16.89
C VAL A 188 -6.40 1.63 18.10
N ARG A 189 -6.40 2.26 19.28
CA ARG A 189 -5.89 1.67 20.53
C ARG A 189 -6.97 1.42 21.58
N GLY A 190 -8.24 1.49 21.20
CA GLY A 190 -9.32 1.14 22.10
C GLY A 190 -9.52 -0.36 22.28
N SER A 191 -10.36 -0.70 23.24
CA SER A 191 -10.57 -2.08 23.71
C SER A 191 -11.62 -2.85 22.89
N GLY A 192 -12.30 -2.18 21.95
CA GLY A 192 -13.42 -2.73 21.20
C GLY A 192 -13.83 -1.86 20.01
N PRO A 193 -14.82 -2.33 19.21
CA PRO A 193 -15.22 -1.68 17.95
C PRO A 193 -15.86 -0.30 18.12
N ASP A 194 -16.36 0.02 19.33
CA ASP A 194 -16.95 1.33 19.65
C ASP A 194 -15.96 2.27 20.38
N ASP A 195 -14.78 1.76 20.75
CA ASP A 195 -13.74 2.51 21.45
C ASP A 195 -12.69 3.01 20.46
N CYS A 196 -13.02 4.11 19.80
CA CYS A 196 -12.27 4.61 18.64
C CYS A 196 -11.65 5.99 18.87
N ALA A 197 -11.71 6.48 20.11
CA ALA A 197 -11.27 7.83 20.47
C ALA A 197 -9.74 7.94 20.50
N ASP A 198 -9.05 6.93 21.05
CA ASP A 198 -7.58 6.85 21.01
C ASP A 198 -7.13 6.33 19.64
N THR A 199 -7.11 7.25 18.67
CA THR A 199 -6.67 6.98 17.29
C THR A 199 -5.49 7.89 16.93
N PHE A 200 -4.44 7.27 16.41
CA PHE A 200 -3.38 7.97 15.69
C PHE A 200 -3.37 7.54 14.24
N VAL A 201 -2.97 8.43 13.34
CA VAL A 201 -2.75 8.09 11.93
C VAL A 201 -1.32 8.46 11.55
N TYR A 202 -0.60 7.49 11.01
CA TYR A 202 0.75 7.66 10.47
C TYR A 202 0.65 7.73 8.96
N VAL A 203 1.23 8.76 8.34
CA VAL A 203 1.15 8.94 6.89
C VAL A 203 2.54 9.09 6.29
N ALA A 204 2.88 8.18 5.38
CA ALA A 204 4.16 8.20 4.68
C ALA A 204 4.24 9.39 3.71
N ASP A 205 5.31 10.18 3.82
CA ASP A 205 5.67 11.26 2.91
C ASP A 205 6.75 10.77 1.94
N VAL A 206 6.31 10.32 0.76
CA VAL A 206 7.18 9.60 -0.17
C VAL A 206 8.22 10.51 -0.83
N SER A 207 7.89 11.78 -1.05
CA SER A 207 8.74 12.75 -1.74
C SER A 207 9.39 13.76 -0.79
N GLY A 208 8.86 13.92 0.41
CA GLY A 208 9.46 14.68 1.50
C GLY A 208 10.29 13.83 2.47
N PHE A 209 10.33 12.50 2.30
CA PHE A 209 11.14 11.55 3.08
C PHE A 209 10.90 11.69 4.60
N GLY A 210 9.64 11.64 4.98
CA GLY A 210 9.20 11.84 6.35
C GLY A 210 7.93 11.06 6.67
N LEU A 211 7.47 11.23 7.90
CA LEU A 211 6.22 10.64 8.37
C LEU A 211 5.39 11.73 9.04
N LEU A 212 4.15 11.92 8.59
CA LEU A 212 3.18 12.74 9.30
C LEU A 212 2.53 11.88 10.39
N VAL A 213 2.50 12.39 11.62
CA VAL A 213 1.75 11.78 12.72
C VAL A 213 0.57 12.68 13.03
N VAL A 214 -0.64 12.12 13.03
CA VAL A 214 -1.88 12.81 13.39
C VAL A 214 -2.43 12.20 14.68
N ASP A 215 -2.56 13.02 15.71
CA ASP A 215 -3.29 12.71 16.94
C ASP A 215 -4.74 13.17 16.76
N VAL A 216 -5.63 12.22 16.50
CA VAL A 216 -7.02 12.49 16.14
C VAL A 216 -7.78 13.10 17.33
N ALA A 217 -7.50 12.62 18.54
CA ALA A 217 -8.20 13.07 19.75
C ALA A 217 -7.91 14.55 20.07
N ARG A 218 -6.69 15.01 19.76
CA ARG A 218 -6.24 16.39 20.01
C ARG A 218 -6.24 17.27 18.75
N ASP A 219 -6.69 16.74 17.61
CA ASP A 219 -6.71 17.39 16.30
C ASP A 219 -5.39 18.13 15.98
N ARG A 220 -4.27 17.44 16.20
CA ARG A 220 -2.93 17.98 15.99
C ARG A 220 -2.09 17.03 15.17
N SER A 221 -1.11 17.58 14.48
CA SER A 221 -0.12 16.78 13.76
C SER A 221 1.29 17.32 13.93
N TRP A 222 2.26 16.48 13.61
CA TRP A 222 3.68 16.85 13.51
C TRP A 222 4.36 15.96 12.47
N ARG A 223 5.46 16.47 11.91
CA ARG A 223 6.28 15.74 10.96
C ARG A 223 7.49 15.14 11.68
N VAL A 224 7.72 13.86 11.43
CA VAL A 224 8.87 13.08 11.87
C VAL A 224 9.78 12.88 10.67
N THR A 225 11.08 13.02 10.87
CA THR A 225 12.12 12.72 9.88
C THR A 225 13.03 11.64 10.38
N HIS A 226 13.61 10.83 9.53
CA HIS A 226 14.66 9.91 9.96
C HIS A 226 15.43 9.47 8.74
N ARG A 227 16.70 9.12 8.91
CA ARG A 227 17.55 8.64 7.79
C ARG A 227 16.94 7.42 7.08
N TYR A 228 16.17 6.59 7.78
CA TYR A 228 15.51 5.40 7.22
C TYR A 228 14.26 5.70 6.40
N PHE A 229 13.79 6.96 6.37
CA PHE A 229 12.70 7.36 5.46
C PHE A 229 13.21 7.79 4.08
N PHE A 230 14.53 7.88 3.90
CA PHE A 230 15.14 8.28 2.63
C PHE A 230 15.23 7.08 1.67
N PRO A 231 15.17 7.34 0.35
CA PRO A 231 15.50 6.35 -0.67
C PRO A 231 17.00 6.03 -0.66
N TYR A 232 17.35 4.80 -1.04
CA TYR A 232 18.72 4.34 -1.19
C TYR A 232 19.08 4.45 -2.69
N PRO A 233 20.02 5.33 -3.09
CA PRO A 233 20.29 5.58 -4.51
C PRO A 233 20.68 4.34 -5.33
N SER A 234 21.28 3.33 -4.70
CA SER A 234 21.59 2.04 -5.33
C SER A 234 20.36 1.22 -5.72
N HIS A 235 19.18 1.56 -5.20
CA HIS A 235 17.90 0.87 -5.40
C HIS A 235 16.84 1.78 -6.04
N GLY A 236 17.24 2.90 -6.64
CA GLY A 236 16.34 3.80 -7.36
C GLY A 236 15.83 3.26 -8.70
N ARG A 237 16.48 2.23 -9.25
CA ARG A 237 16.11 1.62 -10.53
C ARG A 237 15.26 0.37 -10.32
N PHE A 238 14.11 0.34 -10.95
CA PHE A 238 13.16 -0.78 -10.94
C PHE A 238 13.22 -1.50 -12.28
N THR A 239 13.08 -2.82 -12.26
CA THR A 239 12.90 -3.64 -13.45
C THR A 239 11.76 -4.61 -13.21
N ILE A 240 10.74 -4.56 -14.06
CA ILE A 240 9.55 -5.42 -13.98
C ILE A 240 9.22 -5.86 -15.40
N ASP A 241 9.09 -7.16 -15.63
CA ASP A 241 8.71 -7.71 -16.94
C ASP A 241 9.61 -7.19 -18.10
N GLY A 242 10.91 -7.03 -17.82
CA GLY A 242 11.92 -6.57 -18.78
C GLY A 242 11.96 -5.06 -19.06
N GLU A 243 11.04 -4.27 -18.49
CA GLU A 243 11.05 -2.81 -18.61
C GLU A 243 11.65 -2.18 -17.35
N SER A 244 12.48 -1.14 -17.52
CA SER A 244 13.11 -0.43 -16.39
C SER A 244 12.69 1.03 -16.34
N PHE A 245 12.58 1.56 -15.13
CA PHE A 245 12.38 2.98 -14.84
C PHE A 245 13.09 3.37 -13.55
N ASP A 246 13.37 4.66 -13.37
CA ASP A 246 13.97 5.19 -12.15
C ASP A 246 12.91 5.93 -11.33
N LEU A 247 12.89 5.67 -10.03
CA LEU A 247 11.97 6.31 -9.08
C LEU A 247 12.64 6.38 -7.70
N MET A 248 12.79 7.58 -7.16
CA MET A 248 13.52 7.83 -5.89
C MET A 248 12.58 8.08 -4.72
N ASP A 249 11.53 7.30 -4.66
CA ASP A 249 10.51 7.38 -3.62
C ASP A 249 11.04 6.87 -2.27
N GLY A 250 10.87 7.67 -1.22
CA GLY A 250 11.22 7.34 0.16
C GLY A 250 10.19 6.44 0.82
N VAL A 251 10.00 6.60 2.14
CA VAL A 251 9.05 5.80 2.93
C VAL A 251 7.69 5.68 2.24
N LEU A 252 7.21 4.44 2.08
CA LEU A 252 6.00 4.14 1.33
C LEU A 252 5.20 2.98 1.94
N GLY A 253 5.85 1.82 2.10
CA GLY A 253 5.24 0.63 2.68
C GLY A 253 5.25 0.75 4.20
N MET A 254 4.10 0.51 4.83
CA MET A 254 3.96 0.56 6.28
C MET A 254 2.92 -0.45 6.77
N ALA A 255 3.21 -1.14 7.86
CA ALA A 255 2.27 -2.04 8.52
C ALA A 255 2.40 -1.98 10.05
N LEU A 256 1.27 -1.97 10.76
CA LEU A 256 1.27 -2.06 12.22
C LEU A 256 1.25 -3.52 12.69
N SER A 257 2.02 -3.83 13.73
CA SER A 257 1.86 -5.08 14.46
C SER A 257 0.45 -5.21 15.05
N PRO A 258 -0.07 -6.43 15.27
CA PRO A 258 -1.29 -6.63 16.04
C PRO A 258 -1.33 -5.80 17.33
N TYR A 259 -2.48 -5.18 17.62
CA TYR A 259 -2.67 -4.45 18.87
C TYR A 259 -3.06 -5.42 19.99
N MET A 260 -2.36 -5.36 21.11
CA MET A 260 -2.79 -5.97 22.36
C MET A 260 -3.15 -4.86 23.35
N PRO A 261 -4.34 -4.88 23.97
CA PRO A 261 -4.74 -3.85 24.94
C PRO A 261 -3.69 -3.63 26.03
N GLY A 262 -3.31 -2.37 26.23
CA GLY A 262 -2.28 -1.98 27.20
C GLY A 262 -0.83 -2.19 26.75
N SER A 263 -0.58 -2.76 25.57
CA SER A 263 0.76 -2.86 24.99
C SER A 263 1.06 -1.69 24.05
N ASP A 264 2.34 -1.51 23.75
CA ASP A 264 2.74 -0.72 22.60
C ASP A 264 2.71 -1.53 21.31
N ARG A 265 2.72 -0.85 20.16
CA ARG A 265 2.75 -1.47 18.83
C ARG A 265 4.02 -1.12 18.09
N PHE A 266 4.41 -1.98 17.17
CA PHE A 266 5.44 -1.68 16.19
C PHE A 266 4.80 -1.18 14.89
N LEU A 267 5.41 -0.16 14.30
CA LEU A 267 5.21 0.20 12.90
C LEU A 267 6.42 -0.33 12.13
N TYR A 268 6.16 -1.29 11.24
CA TYR A 268 7.08 -1.74 10.20
C TYR A 268 6.98 -0.80 9.01
N PHE A 269 8.10 -0.53 8.35
CA PHE A 269 8.13 0.36 7.19
C PHE A 269 9.40 0.24 6.35
N HIS A 270 9.27 0.63 5.08
CA HIS A 270 10.39 0.79 4.17
C HIS A 270 10.19 1.92 3.16
N SER A 271 11.31 2.41 2.65
CA SER A 271 11.33 3.25 1.45
C SER A 271 11.09 2.43 0.19
N LEU A 272 10.39 2.99 -0.81
CA LEU A 272 10.15 2.28 -2.08
C LEU A 272 11.46 1.94 -2.79
N ALA A 273 12.37 2.91 -2.89
CA ALA A 273 13.72 2.72 -3.41
C ALA A 273 14.66 2.15 -2.31
N SER A 274 14.31 0.99 -1.76
CA SER A 274 15.13 0.27 -0.78
C SER A 274 14.81 -1.22 -0.80
N THR A 275 15.74 -2.03 -0.28
CA THR A 275 15.59 -3.45 0.03
C THR A 275 15.48 -3.72 1.54
N THR A 276 15.72 -2.70 2.36
CA THR A 276 15.70 -2.78 3.82
C THR A 276 14.27 -2.78 4.36
N GLU A 277 14.09 -3.33 5.55
CA GLU A 277 12.87 -3.23 6.36
C GLU A 277 13.24 -2.55 7.67
N ASN A 278 12.37 -1.71 8.19
CA ASN A 278 12.63 -0.93 9.39
C ASN A 278 11.48 -1.08 10.38
N VAL A 279 11.73 -0.72 11.63
CA VAL A 279 10.74 -0.83 12.69
C VAL A 279 10.92 0.26 13.75
N VAL A 280 9.79 0.77 14.22
CA VAL A 280 9.72 1.74 15.32
C VAL A 280 8.58 1.41 16.26
N ARG A 281 8.79 1.63 17.56
CA ARG A 281 7.70 1.59 18.54
C ARG A 281 6.82 2.82 18.38
N THR A 282 5.51 2.62 18.20
CA THR A 282 4.54 3.71 18.04
C THR A 282 4.54 4.71 19.20
N SER A 283 4.94 4.32 20.42
CA SER A 283 5.14 5.27 21.53
C SER A 283 6.18 6.35 21.24
N VAL A 284 7.19 6.06 20.41
CA VAL A 284 8.20 7.02 19.97
C VAL A 284 7.57 8.06 19.07
N LEU A 285 6.82 7.60 18.06
CA LEU A 285 6.15 8.47 17.08
C LEU A 285 5.08 9.36 17.71
N ARG A 286 4.32 8.82 18.67
CA ARG A 286 3.22 9.52 19.36
C ARG A 286 3.69 10.62 20.32
N ASN A 287 4.98 10.67 20.65
CA ASN A 287 5.54 11.66 21.56
C ASN A 287 6.20 12.82 20.80
N ASP A 288 5.42 13.82 20.40
CA ASP A 288 5.93 15.02 19.70
C ASP A 288 7.08 15.72 20.43
N SER A 289 7.08 15.74 21.77
CA SER A 289 8.17 16.34 22.53
C SER A 289 9.49 15.58 22.37
N PHE A 290 9.43 14.26 22.19
CA PHE A 290 10.60 13.44 21.91
C PHE A 290 11.14 13.69 20.50
N ILE A 291 10.27 13.89 19.52
CA ILE A 291 10.66 14.19 18.12
C ILE A 291 11.44 15.51 18.03
N ARG A 292 11.07 16.50 18.84
CA ARG A 292 11.73 17.81 18.86
C ARG A 292 12.99 17.86 19.74
N ASP A 293 13.28 16.80 20.49
CA ASP A 293 14.43 16.75 21.38
C ASP A 293 15.71 16.45 20.59
N SER A 294 16.64 17.40 20.55
CA SER A 294 17.96 17.21 19.92
C SER A 294 18.79 16.09 20.57
N ASN A 295 18.39 15.61 21.76
CA ASN A 295 19.01 14.49 22.47
C ASN A 295 18.20 13.20 22.37
N ALA A 296 17.15 13.17 21.54
CA ALA A 296 16.37 11.97 21.28
C ALA A 296 17.28 10.81 20.86
N ASN A 297 16.98 9.61 21.35
CA ASN A 297 17.80 8.44 21.07
C ASN A 297 17.75 8.11 19.56
N PRO A 298 18.88 8.18 18.82
CA PRO A 298 18.94 7.82 17.40
C PRO A 298 18.48 6.39 17.11
N TYR A 299 18.62 5.51 18.10
CA TYR A 299 18.37 4.08 18.00
C TYR A 299 16.94 3.70 18.42
N SER A 300 16.04 4.68 18.47
CA SER A 300 14.60 4.44 18.73
C SER A 300 13.86 3.95 17.47
N ILE A 301 14.43 4.18 16.29
CA ILE A 301 14.03 3.58 15.01
C ILE A 301 15.15 2.66 14.55
N ASN A 302 14.81 1.42 14.19
CA ASN A 302 15.78 0.36 13.91
C ASN A 302 15.57 -0.20 12.50
N GLU A 303 16.64 -0.65 11.88
CA GLU A 303 16.69 -1.34 10.60
C GLU A 303 16.96 -2.82 10.86
N PHE A 304 16.31 -3.72 10.12
CA PHE A 304 16.62 -5.14 10.18
C PHE A 304 17.99 -5.43 9.55
N PRO A 305 18.77 -6.38 10.09
CA PRO A 305 20.15 -6.60 9.67
C PRO A 305 20.30 -7.24 8.29
N GLU A 306 19.27 -7.93 7.80
CA GLU A 306 19.23 -8.49 6.44
C GLU A 306 18.16 -7.79 5.61
N GLU A 307 18.21 -8.01 4.30
CA GLU A 307 17.43 -7.29 3.31
C GLU A 307 16.58 -8.23 2.45
N ARG A 308 15.55 -7.67 1.82
CA ARG A 308 14.85 -8.33 0.71
C ARG A 308 15.76 -8.43 -0.52
N PRO A 309 15.52 -9.41 -1.41
CA PRO A 309 16.31 -9.55 -2.63
C PRO A 309 16.11 -8.40 -3.64
N ASN A 310 15.01 -7.67 -3.55
CA ASN A 310 14.72 -6.46 -4.33
C ASN A 310 13.64 -5.62 -3.63
N GLN A 311 13.29 -4.50 -4.24
CA GLN A 311 12.38 -3.50 -3.70
C GLN A 311 10.97 -4.05 -3.46
N SER A 312 10.25 -3.41 -2.53
CA SER A 312 8.85 -3.71 -2.23
C SER A 312 8.03 -2.43 -2.20
N ALA A 313 6.81 -2.47 -2.72
CA ALA A 313 5.88 -1.36 -2.66
C ALA A 313 4.98 -1.49 -1.42
N ALA A 314 3.75 -1.99 -1.57
CA ALA A 314 2.82 -2.13 -0.46
C ALA A 314 3.12 -3.36 0.40
N GLU A 315 2.81 -3.22 1.68
CA GLU A 315 2.82 -4.29 2.67
C GLU A 315 1.58 -4.22 3.58
N ALA A 316 1.26 -5.32 4.23
CA ALA A 316 0.21 -5.40 5.24
C ALA A 316 0.55 -6.52 6.24
N MET A 317 0.02 -6.44 7.47
CA MET A 317 0.23 -7.46 8.51
C MET A 317 -1.12 -8.01 8.99
N ASP A 318 -1.19 -9.33 9.19
CA ASP A 318 -2.38 -9.98 9.78
C ASP A 318 -2.37 -9.93 11.32
N ASN A 319 -3.43 -10.50 11.94
CA ASN A 319 -3.57 -10.48 13.40
C ASN A 319 -2.64 -11.48 14.10
N ASN A 320 -1.99 -12.38 13.35
CA ASN A 320 -1.02 -13.34 13.84
C ASN A 320 0.43 -12.83 13.74
N GLY A 321 0.62 -11.61 13.22
CA GLY A 321 1.94 -11.03 13.01
C GLY A 321 2.65 -11.54 11.75
N VAL A 322 1.92 -12.08 10.77
CA VAL A 322 2.48 -12.41 9.46
C VAL A 322 2.42 -11.14 8.60
N LEU A 323 3.59 -10.67 8.17
CA LEU A 323 3.75 -9.57 7.22
C LEU A 323 3.66 -10.12 5.79
N TYR A 324 2.95 -9.42 4.93
CA TYR A 324 2.81 -9.68 3.50
C TYR A 324 3.40 -8.53 2.73
N PHE A 325 4.15 -8.82 1.66
CA PHE A 325 4.79 -7.80 0.84
C PHE A 325 4.95 -8.30 -0.61
N GLY A 326 4.98 -7.36 -1.55
CA GLY A 326 5.25 -7.64 -2.97
C GLY A 326 6.75 -7.57 -3.30
N LEU A 327 7.24 -8.43 -4.18
CA LEU A 327 8.57 -8.30 -4.79
C LEU A 327 8.43 -7.99 -6.28
N MET A 328 9.42 -7.31 -6.86
CA MET A 328 9.41 -6.85 -8.25
C MET A 328 9.94 -7.90 -9.23
N GLU A 329 10.93 -8.71 -8.82
CA GLU A 329 11.56 -9.72 -9.68
C GLU A 329 11.95 -11.00 -8.89
N PRO A 330 11.44 -12.19 -9.26
CA PRO A 330 10.24 -12.35 -10.08
C PRO A 330 9.05 -11.67 -9.38
N PRO A 331 8.14 -11.03 -10.14
CA PRO A 331 6.99 -10.36 -9.56
C PRO A 331 6.08 -11.34 -8.83
N GLY A 332 5.77 -11.02 -7.58
CA GLY A 332 5.02 -11.92 -6.71
C GLY A 332 4.76 -11.36 -5.32
N VAL A 333 3.97 -12.11 -4.55
CA VAL A 333 3.60 -11.81 -3.16
C VAL A 333 4.23 -12.85 -2.25
N PHE A 334 4.85 -12.37 -1.18
CA PHE A 334 5.56 -13.16 -0.19
C PHE A 334 5.02 -12.87 1.20
N CYS A 335 5.30 -13.76 2.14
CA CYS A 335 5.07 -13.54 3.57
C CYS A 335 6.33 -13.74 4.40
N TRP A 336 6.32 -13.12 5.57
CA TRP A 336 7.30 -13.29 6.63
C TRP A 336 6.58 -13.33 7.98
N ASN A 337 6.91 -14.31 8.82
CA ASN A 337 6.42 -14.34 10.19
C ASN A 337 7.30 -13.45 11.07
N SER A 338 6.75 -12.37 11.61
CA SER A 338 7.52 -11.39 12.38
C SER A 338 8.17 -11.93 13.66
N ALA A 339 7.87 -13.15 14.10
CA ALA A 339 8.55 -13.84 15.20
C ALA A 339 9.83 -14.61 14.77
N THR A 340 10.06 -14.77 13.47
CA THR A 340 11.29 -15.37 12.92
C THR A 340 12.31 -14.29 12.58
N GLU A 341 13.52 -14.71 12.18
CA GLU A 341 14.52 -13.75 11.73
C GLU A 341 14.12 -13.17 10.36
N PHE A 342 14.13 -11.85 10.21
CA PHE A 342 13.98 -11.17 8.94
C PHE A 342 15.19 -11.50 8.08
N SER A 343 15.04 -12.50 7.23
CA SER A 343 16.06 -12.97 6.30
C SER A 343 15.40 -13.69 5.13
N PRO A 344 16.06 -13.74 3.95
CA PRO A 344 15.56 -14.47 2.78
C PRO A 344 15.18 -15.92 3.05
N ASN A 345 15.79 -16.57 4.06
CA ASN A 345 15.48 -17.94 4.46
C ASN A 345 14.08 -18.10 5.08
N ASN A 346 13.51 -17.02 5.64
CA ASN A 346 12.19 -16.99 6.27
C ASN A 346 11.14 -16.25 5.44
N PHE A 347 11.49 -15.85 4.21
CA PHE A 347 10.53 -15.29 3.26
C PHE A 347 9.95 -16.43 2.44
N HIS A 348 8.63 -16.59 2.52
CA HIS A 348 7.94 -17.68 1.82
C HIS A 348 7.01 -17.11 0.76
N GLN A 349 7.11 -17.69 -0.42
CA GLN A 349 6.27 -17.34 -1.55
C GLN A 349 4.81 -17.70 -1.29
N ILE A 350 3.91 -16.76 -1.56
CA ILE A 350 2.46 -16.99 -1.59
C ILE A 350 1.99 -17.20 -3.03
N ALA A 351 2.40 -16.30 -3.93
CA ALA A 351 2.06 -16.35 -5.34
C ALA A 351 3.15 -15.66 -6.17
N ILE A 352 3.49 -16.23 -7.33
CA ILE A 352 4.37 -15.60 -8.33
C ILE A 352 3.70 -15.74 -9.68
N ASP A 353 3.63 -14.64 -10.41
CA ASP A 353 3.08 -14.61 -11.76
C ASP A 353 3.58 -13.35 -12.50
N LYS A 354 4.31 -13.56 -13.59
CA LYS A 354 4.90 -12.49 -14.40
C LYS A 354 3.88 -11.61 -15.11
N GLU A 355 2.69 -12.13 -15.36
CA GLU A 355 1.62 -11.40 -16.03
C GLU A 355 0.70 -10.71 -15.02
N THR A 356 0.31 -11.42 -13.96
CA THR A 356 -0.78 -10.97 -13.09
C THR A 356 -0.32 -10.22 -11.84
N LEU A 357 0.95 -10.38 -11.41
CA LEU A 357 1.46 -9.84 -10.15
C LEU A 357 2.58 -8.79 -10.28
N GLN A 358 2.71 -8.15 -11.46
CA GLN A 358 3.80 -7.23 -11.83
C GLN A 358 4.21 -6.21 -10.75
N PHE A 359 3.42 -5.15 -10.52
CA PHE A 359 3.67 -4.18 -9.45
C PHE A 359 2.55 -4.22 -8.41
N SER A 360 2.82 -4.78 -7.23
CA SER A 360 1.87 -4.86 -6.12
C SER A 360 1.75 -3.52 -5.40
N SER A 361 0.94 -2.63 -5.96
CA SER A 361 0.84 -1.21 -5.57
C SER A 361 0.07 -0.98 -4.26
N GLY A 362 -0.92 -1.81 -3.97
CA GLY A 362 -1.78 -1.70 -2.79
C GLY A 362 -2.01 -3.07 -2.17
N MET A 363 -2.02 -3.14 -0.84
CA MET A 363 -2.19 -4.39 -0.09
C MET A 363 -2.97 -4.11 1.20
N LYS A 364 -3.95 -4.96 1.51
CA LYS A 364 -4.77 -4.87 2.71
C LYS A 364 -5.05 -6.26 3.29
N VAL A 365 -5.08 -6.33 4.61
CA VAL A 365 -5.66 -7.48 5.32
C VAL A 365 -7.00 -7.05 5.89
N VAL A 366 -8.07 -7.71 5.45
CA VAL A 366 -9.45 -7.34 5.80
C VAL A 366 -10.15 -8.57 6.40
N ASN A 367 -10.96 -8.36 7.45
CA ASN A 367 -11.82 -9.40 7.99
C ASN A 367 -13.12 -9.49 7.18
N ASN A 368 -13.46 -10.69 6.71
CA ASN A 368 -14.79 -10.93 6.16
C ASN A 368 -15.85 -11.02 7.27
N LEU A 369 -17.13 -11.14 6.88
CA LEU A 369 -18.25 -11.20 7.83
C LEU A 369 -18.21 -12.40 8.79
N LYS A 370 -17.40 -13.42 8.49
CA LYS A 370 -17.19 -14.59 9.36
C LYS A 370 -15.99 -14.41 10.31
N GLY A 371 -15.31 -13.27 10.26
CA GLY A 371 -14.09 -13.00 11.02
C GLY A 371 -12.85 -13.69 10.45
N GLU A 372 -12.91 -14.22 9.23
CA GLU A 372 -11.73 -14.79 8.57
C GLU A 372 -10.95 -13.66 7.86
N GLN A 373 -9.62 -13.67 7.99
CA GLN A 373 -8.76 -12.69 7.33
C GLN A 373 -8.56 -13.02 5.84
N GLU A 374 -8.71 -12.01 5.00
CA GLU A 374 -8.48 -12.04 3.56
C GLU A 374 -7.36 -11.07 3.20
N LEU A 375 -6.46 -11.49 2.31
CA LEU A 375 -5.45 -10.63 1.72
C LEU A 375 -5.98 -10.08 0.39
N TRP A 376 -6.06 -8.77 0.28
CA TRP A 376 -6.44 -8.04 -0.92
C TRP A 376 -5.23 -7.32 -1.50
N VAL A 377 -5.02 -7.45 -2.81
CA VAL A 377 -3.85 -6.88 -3.49
C VAL A 377 -4.29 -6.20 -4.78
N LEU A 378 -3.87 -4.95 -4.99
CA LEU A 378 -3.97 -4.28 -6.28
C LEU A 378 -2.64 -4.40 -7.01
N THR A 379 -2.67 -4.93 -8.23
CA THR A 379 -1.50 -4.96 -9.11
C THR A 379 -1.71 -4.15 -10.38
N SER A 380 -0.65 -3.52 -10.85
CA SER A 380 -0.65 -2.70 -12.07
C SER A 380 0.57 -2.96 -12.95
N SER A 381 0.44 -2.65 -14.24
CA SER A 381 1.56 -2.52 -15.18
C SER A 381 2.31 -1.19 -14.94
N PHE A 382 2.70 -0.90 -13.70
CA PHE A 382 3.22 0.42 -13.31
C PHE A 382 4.46 0.83 -14.10
N GLN A 383 5.35 -0.11 -14.41
CA GLN A 383 6.50 0.15 -15.28
C GLN A 383 6.11 0.71 -16.65
N ARG A 384 4.95 0.32 -17.20
CA ARG A 384 4.42 0.83 -18.48
C ARG A 384 3.77 2.19 -18.36
N VAL A 385 3.23 2.49 -17.18
CA VAL A 385 2.78 3.84 -16.85
C VAL A 385 3.99 4.77 -16.84
N MET A 386 5.07 4.37 -16.17
CA MET A 386 6.30 5.16 -16.05
C MET A 386 7.05 5.34 -17.37
N THR A 387 7.05 4.34 -18.25
CA THR A 387 7.70 4.41 -19.57
C THR A 387 6.80 4.96 -20.68
N GLY A 388 5.51 5.18 -20.41
CA GLY A 388 4.53 5.64 -21.40
C GLY A 388 4.15 4.59 -22.45
N THR A 389 4.31 3.30 -22.14
CA THR A 389 4.07 2.16 -23.06
C THR A 389 2.79 1.38 -22.74
N LEU A 390 1.91 1.93 -21.89
CA LEU A 390 0.63 1.33 -21.56
C LEU A 390 -0.24 1.16 -22.82
N SER A 391 -0.92 0.02 -22.95
CA SER A 391 -1.79 -0.28 -24.11
C SER A 391 -3.13 -0.87 -23.68
N SER A 392 -4.20 -0.45 -24.35
CA SER A 392 -5.58 -0.94 -24.19
C SER A 392 -5.80 -2.36 -24.69
N ASP A 393 -4.85 -2.92 -25.45
CA ASP A 393 -4.96 -4.26 -26.05
C ASP A 393 -4.70 -5.40 -25.05
N ARG A 394 -4.32 -5.05 -23.80
CA ARG A 394 -4.03 -6.00 -22.73
C ARG A 394 -4.55 -5.52 -21.39
N VAL A 395 -4.73 -6.47 -20.47
CA VAL A 395 -5.10 -6.17 -19.08
C VAL A 395 -3.92 -5.55 -18.35
N ASN A 396 -4.13 -4.35 -17.80
CA ASN A 396 -3.11 -3.55 -17.13
C ASN A 396 -3.26 -3.50 -15.62
N PHE A 397 -4.49 -3.63 -15.12
CA PHE A 397 -4.80 -3.45 -13.71
C PHE A 397 -5.62 -4.62 -13.20
N ARG A 398 -5.33 -5.09 -11.98
CA ARG A 398 -6.03 -6.22 -11.36
C ARG A 398 -6.22 -5.99 -9.86
N ILE A 399 -7.36 -6.41 -9.35
CA ILE A 399 -7.58 -6.60 -7.91
C ILE A 399 -7.64 -8.10 -7.65
N HIS A 400 -6.85 -8.55 -6.70
CA HIS A 400 -6.76 -9.93 -6.25
C HIS A 400 -7.26 -10.06 -4.81
N ALA A 401 -7.83 -11.22 -4.48
CA ALA A 401 -8.19 -11.53 -3.10
C ALA A 401 -8.21 -13.02 -2.82
N GLU A 402 -7.70 -13.43 -1.66
CA GLU A 402 -7.89 -14.79 -1.15
C GLU A 402 -7.83 -14.81 0.38
N LYS A 403 -8.45 -15.83 0.98
CA LYS A 403 -8.39 -16.08 2.42
C LYS A 403 -6.95 -16.42 2.83
N ILE A 404 -6.48 -15.77 3.89
CA ILE A 404 -5.14 -16.00 4.45
C ILE A 404 -4.91 -17.49 4.80
N PRO A 405 -5.84 -18.21 5.44
CA PRO A 405 -5.66 -19.65 5.69
C PRO A 405 -5.45 -20.49 4.43
N THR A 406 -6.08 -20.12 3.32
CA THR A 406 -5.87 -20.77 2.01
C THR A 406 -4.47 -20.45 1.47
N LEU A 407 -4.06 -19.19 1.52
CA LEU A 407 -2.76 -18.73 1.03
C LEU A 407 -1.59 -19.35 1.81
N LEU A 408 -1.75 -19.52 3.12
CA LEU A 408 -0.69 -19.99 4.00
C LEU A 408 -0.68 -21.51 4.21
N GLY A 409 -1.69 -22.25 3.75
CA GLY A 409 -1.85 -23.68 4.03
C GLY A 409 -0.67 -24.57 3.61
N HIS A 410 0.22 -24.08 2.75
CA HIS A 410 1.42 -24.76 2.28
C HIS A 410 2.72 -23.98 2.53
N THR A 411 2.68 -22.91 3.33
CA THR A 411 3.84 -22.06 3.60
C THR A 411 4.30 -22.18 5.05
N ALA A 412 5.59 -21.98 5.29
CA ALA A 412 6.14 -22.01 6.64
C ALA A 412 5.87 -20.72 7.44
N CYS A 413 5.20 -19.72 6.87
CA CYS A 413 4.82 -18.48 7.57
C CYS A 413 3.89 -18.71 8.77
N LEU A 414 3.14 -19.82 8.81
CA LEU A 414 2.32 -20.19 9.98
C LEU A 414 3.12 -20.81 11.12
N THR A 415 4.39 -21.17 10.89
CA THR A 415 5.18 -21.92 11.87
C THR A 415 5.71 -20.96 12.92
N HIS A 416 5.07 -20.93 14.09
CA HIS A 416 5.66 -20.27 15.26
C HIS A 416 6.88 -21.05 15.75
N PRO A 417 8.01 -20.39 16.06
CA PRO A 417 9.19 -21.07 16.61
C PRO A 417 8.86 -21.75 17.94
N LYS A 418 9.08 -23.07 18.04
CA LYS A 418 8.70 -23.91 19.20
C LYS A 418 9.32 -23.50 20.54
N ASP A 419 10.41 -22.72 20.53
CA ASP A 419 11.21 -22.37 21.71
C ASP A 419 11.25 -20.85 22.02
N ARG A 420 10.35 -20.03 21.46
CA ARG A 420 10.44 -18.57 21.60
C ARG A 420 9.23 -17.97 22.32
N TYR A 421 9.41 -17.64 23.59
CA TYR A 421 8.44 -16.93 24.46
C TYR A 421 8.37 -15.39 24.23
N THR A 422 8.83 -14.85 23.08
CA THR A 422 8.84 -13.39 22.80
C THR A 422 8.11 -13.04 21.50
N ASN A 423 7.29 -11.98 21.56
CA ASN A 423 6.20 -11.65 20.63
C ASN A 423 6.61 -11.14 19.24
N TYR A 424 7.80 -10.56 19.02
CA TYR A 424 8.29 -10.15 17.69
C TYR A 424 9.84 -10.19 17.61
N GLN A 425 10.45 -10.37 16.44
CA GLN A 425 11.90 -10.18 16.24
C GLN A 425 12.30 -8.73 16.52
N ALA A 426 11.40 -7.78 16.24
CA ALA A 426 11.57 -6.36 16.52
C ALA A 426 11.97 -6.09 18.00
N ASP A 427 11.49 -6.90 18.96
CA ASP A 427 11.86 -6.78 20.38
C ASP A 427 13.34 -7.07 20.65
N ARG A 428 14.02 -7.81 19.75
CA ARG A 428 15.44 -8.17 19.89
C ARG A 428 16.37 -7.14 19.30
N ILE A 429 15.93 -6.45 18.26
CA ILE A 429 16.70 -5.40 17.58
C ILE A 429 16.44 -4.02 18.17
N SER A 430 15.29 -3.80 18.82
CA SER A 430 15.00 -2.55 19.53
C SER A 430 15.77 -2.54 20.85
N PRO A 431 16.87 -1.77 21.00
CA PRO A 431 17.68 -1.88 22.19
C PRO A 431 16.95 -1.27 23.38
N HIS A 432 16.62 -2.09 24.40
CA HIS A 432 16.13 -1.58 25.68
C HIS A 432 17.16 -0.68 26.40
N LYS A 433 18.44 -0.76 26.03
CA LYS A 433 19.57 -0.02 26.60
C LYS A 433 20.71 0.15 25.57
N ALA A 434 20.55 0.99 24.56
CA ALA A 434 21.70 1.38 23.74
C ALA A 434 22.67 2.22 24.59
N LYS A 435 23.99 1.97 24.47
CA LYS A 435 25.00 2.85 25.08
C LYS A 435 24.92 4.21 24.38
N TYR A 436 24.61 5.26 25.13
CA TYR A 436 24.61 6.63 24.63
C TYR A 436 26.04 7.01 24.21
N TYR A 437 26.26 7.15 22.90
CA TYR A 437 27.47 7.77 22.37
C TYR A 437 27.22 9.27 22.27
N GLN A 438 27.95 10.07 23.06
CA GLN A 438 27.98 11.52 22.87
C GLN A 438 28.95 11.84 21.73
N TYR A 439 28.42 12.32 20.61
CA TYR A 439 29.24 12.79 19.51
C TYR A 439 29.49 14.30 19.64
N LYS A 440 30.73 14.72 19.35
CA LYS A 440 31.18 16.12 19.49
C LYS A 440 30.59 17.07 18.44
N TYR A 441 30.23 16.54 17.27
CA TYR A 441 29.58 17.25 16.16
C TYR A 441 28.67 16.28 15.40
N GLY A 442 27.53 16.75 14.88
CA GLY A 442 26.78 16.05 13.84
C GLY A 442 25.99 14.79 14.25
N ALA A 443 25.82 14.48 15.53
CA ALA A 443 24.79 13.52 15.94
C ALA A 443 23.43 14.17 15.96
N VAL A 444 23.00 14.68 14.81
CA VAL A 444 21.59 14.97 14.63
C VAL A 444 21.01 13.76 13.95
N ALA A 445 20.69 12.77 14.79
CA ALA A 445 19.53 11.95 14.50
C ALA A 445 18.34 12.90 14.60
N PHE A 446 18.07 13.65 13.52
CA PHE A 446 16.79 14.29 13.38
C PHE A 446 15.79 13.14 13.31
N LEU A 447 15.10 12.91 14.43
CA LEU A 447 13.79 12.29 14.44
C LEU A 447 12.73 13.32 14.03
#